data_AF-A0A9E4YPZ7-F1
#
_entry.id   AF-A0A9E4YPZ7-F1
#
_cell.length_a   1.000
_cell.length_b   1.000
_cell.length_c   1.000
_cell.angle_alpha   90.00
_cell.angle_beta   90.00
_cell.angle_gamma   90.00
#
_symmetry.space_group_name_H-M   'P 1'
#
loop_
_entity.id
_entity.type
_entity.pdbx_description
1 polymer ?
#
loop_
_entity_poly.entity_id
_entity_poly.type
_entity_poly.pdbx_seq_one_letter_code
_entity_poly.pdbx_strand_id
1 'polypeptide(L)' 'MFEIGELAGDKIKERLQVVKRPELALRVEIVGRSEDEFHYRMSFVPPEFSRPDAEVITTHGPTVLIDSVSGRYLDGS' A
#
# COMPACT_ATOMS: atom_id res chain seq x y z
N MET A 1 -7.64 -9.45 7.18
CA MET A 1 -8.04 -8.28 6.39
C MET A 1 -6.99 -7.21 6.63
N PHE A 2 -6.34 -6.69 5.59
CA PHE A 2 -5.35 -5.62 5.76
C PHE A 2 -6.06 -4.29 6.02
N GLU A 3 -5.65 -3.58 7.06
CA GLU A 3 -6.17 -2.27 7.40
C GLU A 3 -5.05 -1.25 7.54
N ILE A 4 -5.32 -0.02 7.12
CA ILE A 4 -4.42 1.11 7.33
C ILE A 4 -4.96 1.90 8.52
N GLY A 5 -4.16 1.97 9.58
CA GLY A 5 -4.49 2.81 10.73
C GLY A 5 -4.60 4.28 10.34
N GLU A 6 -5.50 5.01 11.00
CA GLU A 6 -5.81 6.42 10.70
C GLU A 6 -4.55 7.30 10.61
N LEU A 7 -3.63 7.17 11.58
CA LEU A 7 -2.37 7.91 11.61
C LEU A 7 -1.48 7.65 10.38
N ALA A 8 -1.49 6.42 9.87
CA ALA A 8 -0.74 6.07 8.67
C ALA A 8 -1.40 6.69 7.43
N GLY A 9 -2.72 6.63 7.33
CA GLY A 9 -3.48 7.28 6.25
C GLY A 9 -3.22 8.78 6.18
N ASP A 10 -3.25 9.48 7.31
CA ASP A 10 -2.99 10.92 7.39
C ASP A 10 -1.56 11.28 6.96
N LYS A 11 -0.56 10.52 7.43
CA LYS A 11 0.84 10.74 7.02
C LYS A 11 1.06 10.55 5.53
N ILE A 12 0.41 9.54 4.93
CA ILE A 12 0.50 9.30 3.49
C ILE A 12 -0.11 10.49 2.73
N LYS A 13 -1.30 10.94 3.14
CA LYS A 13 -1.97 12.09 2.53
C LYS A 13 -1.16 13.37 2.63
N GLU A 14 -0.62 13.67 3.81
CA GLU A 14 0.28 14.81 4.03
C GLU A 14 1.49 14.74 3.10
N ARG A 15 2.12 13.56 3.01
CA ARG A 15 3.29 13.38 2.15
C ARG A 15 2.99 13.67 0.68
N LEU A 16 1.86 13.16 0.16
CA LEU A 16 1.41 13.39 -1.21
C LEU A 16 1.11 14.87 -1.51
N GLN A 17 0.57 15.60 -0.52
CA GLN A 17 0.36 17.04 -0.64
C GLN A 17 1.68 17.81 -0.71
N VAL A 18 2.65 17.48 0.15
CA VAL A 18 3.98 18.12 0.16
C VAL A 18 4.71 17.94 -1.16
N VAL A 19 4.62 16.76 -1.77
CA VAL A 19 5.26 16.50 -3.09
C VAL A 19 4.41 16.94 -4.28
N LYS A 20 3.23 17.55 -4.05
CA LYS A 20 2.28 18.00 -5.07
C LYS A 20 1.88 16.88 -6.06
N ARG A 21 1.63 15.69 -5.51
CA ARG A 21 1.19 14.51 -6.26
C ARG A 21 -0.02 13.82 -5.58
N PRO A 22 -1.14 14.53 -5.33
CA PRO A 22 -2.30 13.96 -4.66
C PRO A 22 -2.98 12.80 -5.43
N GLU A 23 -2.67 12.65 -6.71
CA GLU A 23 -3.21 11.62 -7.61
C GLU A 23 -2.55 10.24 -7.45
N LEU A 24 -1.41 10.15 -6.76
CA LEU A 24 -0.68 8.89 -6.62
C LEU A 24 -1.30 7.99 -5.54
N ALA A 25 -1.27 6.69 -5.79
CA ALA A 25 -1.61 5.66 -4.83
C ALA A 25 -0.36 5.16 -4.10
N LEU A 26 -0.52 4.72 -2.84
CA LEU A 26 0.52 3.98 -2.15
C LEU A 26 0.45 2.51 -2.60
N ARG A 27 1.54 1.96 -3.11
CA ARG A 27 1.69 0.54 -3.36
C ARG A 27 2.49 -0.12 -2.25
N VAL A 28 2.01 -1.24 -1.74
CA VAL A 28 2.69 -2.07 -0.75
C VAL A 28 2.97 -3.43 -1.40
N GLU A 29 4.24 -3.82 -1.44
CA GLU A 29 4.71 -5.08 -2.05
C GLU A 29 5.62 -5.82 -1.07
N ILE A 30 5.52 -7.14 -1.02
CA ILE A 30 6.55 -7.98 -0.40
C ILE A 30 7.66 -8.21 -1.40
N VAL A 31 8.89 -7.87 -1.01
CA VAL A 31 10.08 -7.94 -1.88
C VAL A 31 11.08 -9.00 -1.43
N GLY A 32 10.84 -9.61 -0.28
CA GLY A 32 11.69 -10.64 0.28
C GLY A 32 11.04 -11.28 1.50
N ARG A 33 11.55 -12.47 1.83
CA ARG A 33 11.19 -13.23 3.02
C ARG A 33 12.48 -13.81 3.63
N SER A 34 12.64 -13.66 4.93
CA SER A 34 13.63 -14.37 5.75
C SER A 34 12.91 -15.40 6.62
N GLU A 35 13.63 -16.15 7.47
CA GLU A 35 13.03 -17.23 8.30
C GLU A 35 11.77 -16.76 9.04
N ASP A 36 11.80 -15.57 9.64
CA ASP A 36 10.70 -15.04 10.46
C ASP A 36 10.20 -13.66 10.03
N GLU A 37 10.68 -13.10 8.91
CA GLU A 37 10.33 -11.72 8.52
C GLU A 37 9.93 -11.60 7.05
N PHE A 38 9.05 -10.63 6.80
CA PHE A 38 8.72 -10.16 5.45
C PHE A 38 9.31 -8.79 5.24
N HIS A 39 9.94 -8.60 4.08
CA HIS A 39 10.45 -7.29 3.68
C HIS A 39 9.42 -6.62 2.77
N TYR A 40 8.91 -5.48 3.22
CA TYR A 40 7.94 -4.69 2.47
C TYR A 40 8.62 -3.52 1.76
N ARG A 41 8.17 -3.24 0.55
CA ARG A 41 8.48 -2.01 -0.19
C ARG A 41 7.21 -1.19 -0.34
N MET A 42 7.35 0.09 0.02
CA MET A 42 6.32 1.10 -0.14
C MET A 42 6.75 2.07 -1.23
N SER A 43 5.88 2.29 -2.23
CA SER A 43 6.15 3.22 -3.33
C SER A 43 4.89 3.98 -3.72
N PHE A 44 5.07 5.22 -4.19
CA PHE A 44 3.97 5.99 -4.78
C PHE A 44 3.93 5.75 -6.29
N VAL A 45 2.78 5.29 -6.78
CA VAL A 45 2.57 4.96 -8.19
C VAL A 45 1.25 5.53 -8.68
N PRO A 46 1.14 5.87 -9.98
CA PRO A 46 -0.17 6.21 -10.53
C PRO A 46 -1.14 5.01 -10.40
N PRO A 47 -2.43 5.22 -10.08
CA PRO A 47 -3.38 4.13 -9.85
C PRO A 47 -3.53 3.15 -11.01
N GLU A 48 -3.29 3.59 -12.24
CA GLU A 48 -3.30 2.77 -13.46
C GLU A 48 -2.19 1.71 -13.50
N PHE A 49 -1.17 1.82 -12.64
CA PHE A 49 -0.16 0.78 -12.44
C PHE A 49 -0.60 -0.30 -11.44
N SER A 50 -1.86 -0.24 -10.98
CA SER A 50 -2.47 -1.35 -10.26
C SER A 50 -2.42 -2.61 -11.12
N ARG A 51 -1.86 -3.68 -10.57
CA ARG A 51 -1.89 -4.98 -11.24
C ARG A 51 -3.32 -5.52 -11.24
N PRO A 52 -3.70 -6.36 -12.22
CA PRO A 52 -5.07 -6.89 -12.34
C PRO A 52 -5.54 -7.68 -11.11
N ASP A 53 -4.59 -8.22 -10.35
CA ASP A 53 -4.79 -9.00 -9.14
C ASP A 53 -4.58 -8.18 -7.86
N ALA A 54 -4.20 -6.90 -7.96
CA ALA A 54 -4.00 -6.09 -6.77
C ALA A 54 -5.33 -5.85 -6.03
N GLU A 55 -5.30 -6.05 -4.72
CA GLU A 55 -6.33 -5.60 -3.82
C GLU A 55 -6.26 -4.07 -3.70
N VAL A 56 -7.37 -3.41 -4.02
CA VAL A 56 -7.50 -1.97 -3.95
C VAL A 56 -8.26 -1.62 -2.67
N ILE A 57 -7.56 -1.01 -1.73
CA ILE A 57 -8.15 -0.59 -0.46
C ILE A 57 -8.32 0.92 -0.51
N THR A 58 -9.58 1.35 -0.50
CA THR A 58 -9.96 2.77 -0.37
C THR A 58 -10.34 3.03 1.08
N THR A 59 -9.37 3.49 1.88
CA THR A 59 -9.67 4.06 3.19
C THR A 59 -10.10 5.53 3.05
N HIS A 60 -10.57 6.17 4.13
CA HIS A 60 -10.89 7.61 4.18
C HIS A 60 -9.61 8.46 4.01
N GLY A 61 -8.97 8.36 2.84
CA GLY A 61 -7.59 8.78 2.63
C GLY A 61 -7.05 8.32 1.26
N PRO A 62 -5.74 8.09 1.14
CA PRO A 62 -5.11 7.75 -0.13
C PRO A 62 -5.45 6.32 -0.55
N THR A 63 -5.62 6.11 -1.86
CA THR A 63 -5.78 4.77 -2.44
C THR A 63 -4.53 3.94 -2.14
N VAL A 64 -4.73 2.73 -1.63
CA VAL A 64 -3.65 1.77 -1.41
C VAL A 64 -3.83 0.53 -2.27
N LEU A 65 -2.73 0.12 -2.89
CA LEU A 65 -2.63 -1.01 -3.80
C LEU A 65 -1.77 -2.08 -3.15
N ILE A 66 -2.32 -3.28 -2.99
CA ILE A 66 -1.61 -4.43 -2.43
C ILE A 66 -1.63 -5.53 -3.47
N ASP A 67 -0.45 -6.00 -3.90
CA ASP A 67 -0.37 -7.13 -4.83
C ASP A 67 -1.00 -8.39 -4.21
N SER A 68 -1.78 -9.18 -4.95
CA SER A 68 -2.47 -10.39 -4.43
C SER A 68 -1.51 -11.37 -3.76
N VAL A 69 -0.28 -11.47 -4.28
CA VAL A 69 0.75 -12.36 -3.72
C VAL A 69 1.18 -11.85 -2.35
N SER A 70 1.22 -10.53 -2.17
CA SER A 70 1.54 -9.89 -0.89
C SER A 70 0.36 -9.93 0.08
N GLY A 71 -0.88 -9.79 -0.42
CA GLY A 71 -2.11 -9.84 0.37
C GLY A 71 -2.21 -11.12 1.20
N ARG A 72 -1.80 -12.27 0.64
CA ARG A 72 -1.79 -13.57 1.33
C ARG A 72 -0.89 -13.66 2.56
N TYR A 73 0.11 -12.79 2.67
CA TYR A 73 1.04 -12.73 3.81
C TYR A 73 0.73 -11.56 4.75
N LEU A 74 -0.07 -10.61 4.27
CA LEU A 74 -0.56 -9.46 5.03
C LEU A 74 -1.86 -9.77 5.78
N ASP A 75 -2.60 -10.79 5.32
CA ASP A 75 -3.66 -11.41 6.09
C ASP A 75 -3.00 -12.12 7.27
N GLY A 76 -2.95 -11.46 8.43
CA GLY A 76 -2.18 -11.86 9.63
C GLY A 76 -2.67 -13.12 10.34
N SER A 77 -2.89 -14.20 9.60
CA SER A 77 -3.23 -15.55 10.07
C SER A 77 -2.00 -16.40 10.33
#